data_AF-A0A450RXJ5-F1
#
_entry.id   AF-A0A450RXJ5-F1
#
_cell.length_a   1.000
_cell.length_b   1.000
_cell.length_c   1.000
_cell.angle_alpha   90.00
_cell.angle_beta   90.00
_cell.angle_gamma   90.00
#
_symmetry.space_group_name_H-M   'P 1'
#
loop_
_entity.id
_entity.type
_entity.pdbx_description
1 polymer ?
#
loop_
_entity_poly.entity_id
_entity_poly.type
_entity_poly.pdbx_seq_one_letter_code
_entity_poly.pdbx_strand_id
1 'polypeptide(L)' 'METRLRYQAATETRNRKRLRPSDVAEWELRIGRFRVFYNVDEKESVVIIAAVGFKIGNVLFIRDEKRAL' A
#
# COMPACT_ATOMS: atom_id res chain seq x y z
N MET A 1 -0.68 -19.70 2.16
CA MET A 1 0.32 -19.08 1.26
C MET A 1 0.76 -17.76 1.89
N GLU A 2 1.93 -17.75 2.53
CA GLU A 2 2.52 -16.56 3.16
C GLU A 2 3.44 -15.90 2.15
N THR A 3 3.07 -14.72 1.64
CA THR A 3 3.71 -14.14 0.46
C THR A 3 4.35 -12.79 0.78
N ARG A 4 5.68 -12.83 0.99
CA ARG A 4 6.66 -11.94 0.35
C ARG A 4 6.61 -10.43 0.68
N LEU A 5 6.45 -10.07 1.96
CA LEU A 5 6.71 -8.69 2.42
C LEU A 5 8.15 -8.46 2.94
N ARG A 6 8.86 -9.50 3.38
CA ARG A 6 10.18 -9.33 4.04
C ARG A 6 11.39 -9.06 3.15
N TYR A 7 11.38 -9.44 1.86
CA TYR A 7 12.62 -9.44 1.06
C TYR A 7 12.69 -8.39 -0.06
N GLN A 8 11.57 -7.79 -0.48
CA GLN A 8 11.51 -6.84 -1.61
C GLN A 8 10.35 -5.84 -1.45
N ALA A 9 10.27 -5.18 -0.30
CA ALA A 9 9.19 -4.22 -0.01
C ALA A 9 9.28 -2.94 -0.87
N ALA A 10 10.47 -2.57 -1.34
CA ALA A 10 10.75 -1.39 -2.17
C ALA A 10 10.99 -1.71 -3.66
N THR A 11 10.65 -2.93 -4.12
CA THR A 11 10.80 -3.31 -5.54
C THR A 11 9.44 -3.23 -6.24
N GLU A 12 9.33 -2.39 -7.28
CA GLU A 12 8.09 -2.26 -8.03
C GLU A 12 7.70 -3.60 -8.68
N THR A 13 6.43 -3.96 -8.56
CA THR A 13 5.86 -5.15 -9.22
C THR A 13 4.50 -4.81 -9.83
N ARG A 14 3.88 -5.73 -10.56
CA ARG A 14 2.51 -5.53 -11.08
C ARG A 14 1.52 -5.12 -9.98
N ASN A 15 1.69 -5.66 -8.78
CA ASN A 15 0.78 -5.44 -7.66
C ASN A 15 1.33 -4.43 -6.64
N ARG A 16 2.55 -3.91 -6.81
CA ARG A 16 3.19 -2.96 -5.89
C ARG A 16 3.66 -1.75 -6.68
N LYS A 17 3.08 -0.59 -6.43
CA LYS A 17 3.35 0.63 -7.19
C LYS A 17 3.92 1.70 -6.27
N ARG A 18 4.97 2.37 -6.74
CA ARG A 18 5.44 3.59 -6.07
C ARG A 18 4.42 4.68 -6.36
N LEU A 19 3.96 5.35 -5.31
CA LEU A 19 3.06 6.47 -5.42
C LEU A 19 3.82 7.72 -5.84
N ARG A 20 3.11 8.65 -6.47
CA ARG A 20 3.60 10.02 -6.60
C ARG A 20 3.79 10.59 -5.19
N PRO A 21 4.74 11.51 -4.97
CA PRO A 21 4.96 12.12 -3.67
C PRO A 21 3.64 12.62 -3.10
N SER A 22 3.23 12.04 -1.98
CA SER A 22 1.97 12.25 -1.28
C SER A 22 2.22 12.10 0.21
N ASP A 23 1.55 12.91 1.03
CA ASP A 23 1.63 12.86 2.50
C ASP A 23 1.19 11.52 3.13
N VAL A 24 0.53 10.63 2.37
CA VAL A 24 -0.02 9.39 2.93
C VAL A 24 1.02 8.27 2.98
N ALA A 25 1.65 7.95 1.85
CA ALA A 25 2.64 6.87 1.75
C ALA A 25 3.40 6.92 0.41
N GLU A 26 4.57 6.29 0.37
CA GLU A 26 5.39 6.13 -0.84
C GLU A 26 4.98 4.93 -1.69
N TRP A 27 4.33 3.91 -1.11
CA TRP A 27 4.01 2.68 -1.81
C TRP A 27 2.55 2.28 -1.64
N GLU A 28 1.99 1.73 -2.71
CA GLU A 28 0.69 1.05 -2.73
C GLU A 28 0.88 -0.44 -3.10
N LEU A 29 0.38 -1.33 -2.25
CA LEU A 29 0.25 -2.76 -2.54
C LEU A 29 -1.22 -3.12 -2.82
N ARG A 30 -1.44 -3.83 -3.92
CA ARG A 30 -2.75 -4.23 -4.44
C ARG A 30 -2.95 -5.73 -4.21
N ILE A 31 -3.91 -6.08 -3.34
CA ILE A 31 -4.25 -7.47 -3.03
C ILE A 31 -5.74 -7.67 -3.32
N GLY A 32 -6.06 -8.08 -4.55
CA GLY A 32 -7.45 -8.15 -5.01
C GLY A 32 -8.15 -6.80 -4.86
N ARG A 33 -9.21 -6.74 -4.03
CA ARG A 33 -9.92 -5.50 -3.68
C ARG A 33 -9.21 -4.63 -2.65
N PHE A 34 -8.23 -5.14 -1.93
CA PHE A 34 -7.53 -4.37 -0.90
C PHE A 34 -6.41 -3.52 -1.50
N ARG A 35 -6.19 -2.36 -0.88
CA ARG A 35 -5.09 -1.45 -1.13
C ARG A 35 -4.41 -1.17 0.20
N VAL A 36 -3.11 -1.44 0.26
CA VAL A 36 -2.30 -1.22 1.45
C VAL A 36 -1.28 -0.14 1.12
N PHE A 37 -1.30 0.94 1.88
CA PHE A 37 -0.42 2.08 1.75
C PHE A 37 0.65 1.98 2.82
N TYR A 38 1.91 2.03 2.43
CA TYR A 38 3.01 1.83 3.36
C TYR A 38 4.29 2.56 2.94
N ASN A 39 5.15 2.78 3.93
CA ASN A 39 6.51 3.27 3.76
C ASN A 39 7.49 2.15 4.11
N VAL A 40 8.71 2.24 3.56
CA VAL A 40 9.80 1.32 3.87
C VAL A 40 10.89 2.11 4.56
N ASP A 41 11.20 1.76 5.79
CA ASP A 41 12.44 2.19 6.41
C ASP A 41 13.53 1.17 6.04
N GLU A 42 14.36 1.52 5.06
CA GLU A 42 15.42 0.64 4.57
C GLU A 42 16.55 0.47 5.60
N LYS A 43 16.75 1.42 6.51
CA LYS A 43 17.80 1.33 7.54
C LYS A 43 17.42 0.30 8.59
N GLU A 44 16.17 0.36 9.05
CA GLU A 44 15.65 -0.54 10.07
C GLU A 44 15.06 -1.83 9.45
N SER A 45 14.97 -1.92 8.12
CA SER A 45 14.29 -3.00 7.39
C SER A 45 12.84 -3.21 7.85
N VAL A 46 12.15 -2.10 8.14
CA VAL A 46 10.77 -2.09 8.64
C VAL A 46 9.80 -1.61 7.56
N VAL A 47 8.63 -2.23 7.51
CA VAL A 47 7.49 -1.78 6.69
C VAL A 47 6.47 -1.11 7.60
N ILE A 48 6.19 0.16 7.35
CA ILE A 48 5.25 0.97 8.14
C ILE A 48 3.95 1.10 7.36
N ILE A 49 2.87 0.46 7.84
CA ILE A 49 1.55 0.55 7.20
C ILE A 49 0.88 1.87 7.60
N ALA A 50 0.75 2.78 6.64
CA ALA A 50 0.09 4.07 6.84
C ALA A 50 -1.43 3.93 6.79
N ALA A 51 -1.95 3.15 5.84
CA ALA A 51 -3.37 2.93 5.68
C ALA A 51 -3.68 1.59 5.00
N VAL A 52 -4.83 1.02 5.34
CA VAL A 52 -5.42 -0.11 4.63
C VAL A 52 -6.80 0.29 4.17
N GLY A 53 -7.06 0.10 2.88
CA GLY A 53 -8.36 0.33 2.29
C GLY A 53 -8.84 -0.82 1.43
N PHE A 54 -10.12 -0.77 1.08
CA PHE A 54 -10.72 -1.70 0.13
C PHE A 54 -11.44 -0.92 -0.97
N LYS A 55 -11.35 -1.41 -2.21
CA LYS A 55 -11.95 -0.80 -3.39
C LYS A 55 -13.21 -1.56 -3.79
N ILE A 56 -14.32 -0.84 -3.95
CA ILE A 56 -15.57 -1.35 -4.55
C ILE A 56 -15.88 -0.47 -5.77
N GLY A 57 -15.90 -1.07 -6.96
CA GLY A 57 -16.02 -0.31 -8.21
C GLY A 57 -14.87 0.69 -8.35
N ASN A 58 -15.18 1.98 -8.43
CA ASN A 58 -14.18 3.06 -8.48
C ASN A 58 -13.94 3.78 -7.13
N VAL A 59 -14.53 3.31 -6.03
CA VAL A 59 -14.46 3.97 -4.72
C VAL A 59 -13.49 3.25 -3.79
N LEU A 60 -12.60 4.00 -3.12
CA LEU A 60 -11.69 3.51 -2.09
C LEU A 60 -12.20 3.88 -0.70
N PHE A 61 -12.31 2.89 0.17
CA PHE A 61 -12.71 3.04 1.57
C PHE A 61 -11.48 2.86 2.46
N ILE A 62 -11.18 3.81 3.36
CA ILE A 62 -10.05 3.75 4.29
C ILE A 62 -10.58 4.06 5.69
N ARG A 63 -10.38 3.18 6.67
CA ARG A 63 -10.83 3.36 8.07
C ARG A 63 -12.28 3.91 8.19
N ASP A 64 -13.20 3.33 7.42
CA ASP A 64 -14.61 3.73 7.36
C ASP A 64 -14.91 5.12 6.73
N GLU A 65 -13.89 5.86 6.29
CA GLU A 65 -14.05 7.16 5.63
C GLU A 65 -13.85 7.05 4.10
N LYS A 66 -14.76 7.65 3.33
CA LYS A 66 -14.76 7.63 1.87
C LYS A 66 -13.75 8.65 1.33
N ARG A 67 -12.82 8.22 0.48
CA ARG A 67 -11.94 9.11 -0.30
C ARG A 67 -12.24 8.92 -1.79
N ALA A 68 -12.62 10.01 -2.47
CA ALA A 68 -12.61 10.04 -3.92
C ALA A 68 -11.15 10.12 -4.38
N LEU A 69 -10.76 9.24 -5.29
CA LEU A 69 -9.43 9.20 -5.91
C LEU A 69 -9.32 10.27 -7.00
#